data_AF-V1DCJ4-F1
#
_entry.id   AF-V1DCJ4-F1
#
_cell.length_a   1.000
_cell.length_b   1.000
_cell.length_c   1.000
_cell.angle_alpha   90.00
_cell.angle_beta   90.00
_cell.angle_gamma   90.00
#
_symmetry.space_group_name_H-M   'P 1'
#
loop_
_entity.id
_entity.type
_entity.pdbx_description
1 polymer ?
#
loop_
_entity_poly.entity_id
_entity_poly.type
_entity_poly.pdbx_seq_one_letter_code
_entity_poly.pdbx_strand_id
1 'polypeptide(L)'
;MGEKNVLDPHRMFEQACAFSDCARCCEIEPNNIIEYRFKSHTVSGIVNSAFACEVFIKTLLVIRGVSVKEMRDKKVGGGHDLKKLWQLFKEKDYDTALLVGKKMQEIFNSDNKSMFDELLDSISNAFEYWRYIYEKDNGTININFLKFFRLLLREECCKQLYSKTWKEYVE
;
A
#
# COMPACT_ATOMS: atom_id res chain seq x y z
N MET A 1 15.79 -1.57 -30.12
CA MET A 1 15.32 -0.28 -29.58
C MET A 1 14.17 -0.61 -28.62
N GLY A 2 14.48 -0.84 -27.35
CA GLY A 2 13.50 -1.35 -26.39
C GLY A 2 12.56 -0.24 -25.97
N GLU A 3 11.25 -0.47 -26.07
CA GLU A 3 10.24 0.42 -25.51
C GLU A 3 10.60 0.75 -24.06
N LYS A 4 10.89 2.03 -23.79
CA LYS A 4 10.76 2.52 -22.42
C LYS A 4 9.28 2.46 -22.11
N ASN A 5 8.84 1.37 -21.49
CA ASN A 5 7.56 1.31 -20.77
C ASN A 5 7.64 2.31 -19.61
N VAL A 6 7.54 3.60 -19.92
CA VAL A 6 7.51 4.67 -18.93
C VAL A 6 6.13 4.62 -18.31
N LEU A 7 6.07 4.15 -17.08
CA LEU A 7 4.86 4.28 -16.29
C LEU A 7 4.65 5.76 -15.94
N ASP A 8 3.42 6.21 -16.03
CA ASP A 8 3.03 7.54 -15.59
C ASP A 8 2.68 7.50 -14.09
N PRO A 9 3.50 8.10 -13.21
CA PRO A 9 3.28 8.03 -11.77
C PRO A 9 2.00 8.77 -11.34
N HIS A 10 1.49 9.72 -12.13
CA HIS A 10 0.20 10.37 -11.84
C HIS A 10 -0.96 9.39 -12.00
N ARG A 11 -1.01 8.65 -13.11
CA ARG A 11 -2.03 7.62 -13.34
C ARG A 11 -1.95 6.48 -12.32
N MET A 12 -0.74 6.09 -11.92
CA MET A 12 -0.55 5.09 -10.87
C MET A 12 -1.08 5.60 -9.52
N PHE A 13 -0.79 6.86 -9.17
CA PHE A 13 -1.32 7.49 -7.96
C PHE A 13 -2.85 7.55 -7.96
N GLU A 14 -3.47 7.98 -9.06
CA GLU A 14 -4.93 8.00 -9.21
C GLU A 14 -5.55 6.61 -9.02
N GLN A 15 -4.95 5.58 -9.63
CA GLN A 15 -5.38 4.20 -9.45
C GLN A 15 -5.27 3.77 -7.99
N ALA A 16 -4.13 4.03 -7.33
CA ALA A 16 -3.93 3.69 -5.93
C ALA A 16 -4.93 4.41 -5.01
N CYS A 17 -5.24 5.69 -5.29
CA CYS A 17 -6.28 6.45 -4.59
C CYS A 17 -7.66 5.80 -4.74
N ALA A 18 -8.05 5.40 -5.96
CA ALA A 18 -9.34 4.73 -6.18
C ALA A 18 -9.47 3.45 -5.34
N PHE A 19 -8.44 2.61 -5.29
CA PHE A 19 -8.44 1.40 -4.45
C PHE A 19 -8.42 1.74 -2.94
N SER A 20 -7.72 2.80 -2.54
CA SER A 20 -7.73 3.30 -1.16
C SER A 20 -9.11 3.75 -0.72
N ASP A 21 -9.86 4.41 -1.62
CA ASP A 21 -11.22 4.85 -1.36
C ASP A 21 -12.19 3.67 -1.29
N CYS A 22 -12.05 2.68 -2.18
CA CYS A 22 -12.79 1.41 -2.08
C CYS A 22 -12.54 0.70 -0.74
N ALA A 23 -11.28 0.66 -0.28
CA ALA A 23 -10.97 0.08 1.02
C ALA A 23 -11.63 0.84 2.17
N ARG A 24 -11.65 2.17 2.13
CA ARG A 24 -12.37 3.01 3.11
C ARG A 24 -13.87 2.72 3.11
N CYS A 25 -14.49 2.52 1.94
CA CYS A 25 -15.91 2.14 1.85
C CYS A 25 -16.16 0.78 2.53
N CYS A 26 -15.25 -0.19 2.36
CA CYS A 26 -15.34 -1.48 3.06
C CYS A 26 -15.17 -1.36 4.58
N GLU A 27 -14.39 -0.38 5.06
CA GLU A 27 -14.19 -0.13 6.51
C GLU A 27 -15.42 0.50 7.18
N ILE A 28 -16.12 1.40 6.47
CA ILE A 28 -17.29 2.13 7.00
C ILE A 28 -18.55 1.26 6.90
N GLU A 29 -18.65 0.41 5.86
CA GLU A 29 -19.85 -0.36 5.50
C GLU A 29 -21.12 0.51 5.50
N PRO A 30 -21.22 1.54 4.63
CA PRO A 30 -22.37 2.44 4.61
C PRO A 30 -23.69 1.70 4.39
N ASN A 31 -24.54 1.68 5.41
CA ASN A 31 -25.84 0.97 5.43
C ASN A 31 -26.80 1.42 4.31
N ASN A 32 -26.58 2.58 3.71
CA ASN A 32 -27.41 3.16 2.65
C ASN A 32 -26.99 2.74 1.23
N ILE A 33 -25.87 2.02 1.07
CA ILE A 33 -25.37 1.58 -0.25
C ILE A 33 -25.53 0.06 -0.43
N ILE A 34 -25.51 -0.71 0.67
CA ILE A 34 -25.53 -2.17 0.63
C ILE A 34 -26.98 -2.68 0.66
N GLU A 35 -27.53 -3.02 -0.51
CA GLU A 35 -28.89 -3.56 -0.66
C GLU A 35 -29.05 -4.94 0.00
N TYR A 36 -28.02 -5.79 -0.11
CA TYR A 36 -27.99 -7.14 0.48
C TYR A 36 -26.67 -7.35 1.22
N ARG A 37 -26.71 -7.31 2.55
CA ARG A 37 -25.50 -7.43 3.39
C ARG A 37 -25.01 -8.87 3.44
N PHE A 38 -23.87 -9.14 2.82
CA PHE A 38 -23.05 -10.31 3.17
C PHE A 38 -22.30 -10.02 4.47
N LYS A 39 -21.99 -11.05 5.29
CA LYS A 39 -21.59 -10.90 6.71
C LYS A 39 -20.54 -9.80 6.99
N SER A 40 -19.53 -9.63 6.14
CA SER A 40 -18.55 -8.54 6.26
C SER A 40 -17.81 -8.29 4.94
N HIS A 41 -17.45 -7.03 4.67
CA HIS A 41 -16.59 -6.64 3.55
C HIS A 41 -15.10 -6.57 3.94
N THR A 42 -14.71 -7.09 5.10
CA THR A 42 -13.34 -7.04 5.63
C THR A 42 -12.31 -7.58 4.65
N VAL A 43 -12.57 -8.73 4.03
CA VAL A 43 -11.64 -9.34 3.06
C VAL A 43 -11.43 -8.41 1.86
N SER A 44 -12.51 -7.84 1.30
CA SER A 44 -12.42 -6.86 0.22
C SER A 44 -11.65 -5.61 0.64
N GLY A 45 -11.85 -5.12 1.87
CA GLY A 45 -11.11 -3.99 2.43
C GLY A 45 -9.61 -4.27 2.56
N ILE A 46 -9.24 -5.48 2.98
CA ILE A 46 -7.84 -5.93 3.07
C ILE A 46 -7.21 -5.99 1.68
N VAL A 47 -7.84 -6.64 0.72
CA VAL A 47 -7.31 -6.80 -0.65
C VAL A 47 -7.16 -5.43 -1.34
N ASN A 48 -8.16 -4.55 -1.23
CA ASN A 48 -8.09 -3.20 -1.77
C ASN A 48 -6.98 -2.38 -1.12
N SER A 49 -6.80 -2.49 0.20
CA SER A 49 -5.72 -1.78 0.89
C SER A 49 -4.34 -2.30 0.50
N ALA A 50 -4.16 -3.62 0.42
CA ALA A 50 -2.89 -4.23 0.02
C ALA A 50 -2.50 -3.82 -1.39
N PHE A 51 -3.46 -3.83 -2.33
CA PHE A 51 -3.21 -3.39 -3.70
C PHE A 51 -2.91 -1.90 -3.79
N ALA A 52 -3.63 -1.05 -3.04
CA ALA A 52 -3.32 0.38 -2.97
C ALA A 52 -1.88 0.62 -2.45
N CYS A 53 -1.46 -0.07 -1.38
CA CYS A 53 -0.09 -0.02 -0.89
C CYS A 53 0.93 -0.42 -1.96
N GLU A 54 0.68 -1.51 -2.69
CA GLU A 54 1.55 -1.98 -3.78
C GLU A 54 1.75 -0.89 -4.83
N VAL A 55 0.64 -0.31 -5.30
CA VAL A 55 0.69 0.71 -6.35
C VAL A 55 1.32 2.00 -5.83
N PHE A 56 1.03 2.46 -4.61
CA PHE A 56 1.70 3.64 -4.04
C PHE A 56 3.22 3.44 -3.91
N ILE A 57 3.69 2.29 -3.43
CA ILE A 57 5.13 2.02 -3.33
C ILE A 57 5.76 2.03 -4.73
N LYS A 58 5.10 1.41 -5.73
CA LYS A 58 5.56 1.46 -7.12
C LYS A 58 5.58 2.87 -7.68
N THR A 59 4.60 3.71 -7.36
CA THR A 59 4.58 5.12 -7.75
C THR A 59 5.81 5.85 -7.20
N LEU A 60 6.11 5.67 -5.91
CA LEU A 60 7.30 6.25 -5.28
C LEU A 60 8.60 5.76 -5.95
N LEU A 61 8.69 4.47 -6.28
CA LEU A 61 9.82 3.90 -7.02
C LEU A 61 9.99 4.54 -8.41
N VAL A 62 8.90 4.73 -9.15
CA VAL A 62 8.92 5.39 -10.47
C VAL A 62 9.35 6.85 -10.36
N ILE A 63 8.91 7.59 -9.33
CA ILE A 63 9.37 8.96 -9.05
C ILE A 63 10.89 9.00 -8.84
N ARG A 64 11.47 7.95 -8.25
CA ARG A 64 12.92 7.77 -8.05
C ARG A 64 13.64 7.15 -9.26
N GLY A 65 12.97 7.04 -10.41
CA GLY A 65 13.56 6.58 -11.66
C GLY A 65 13.75 5.07 -11.75
N VAL A 66 13.12 4.29 -10.88
CA VAL A 66 13.19 2.81 -10.93
C VAL A 66 12.35 2.30 -12.09
N SER A 67 12.95 1.42 -12.90
CA SER A 67 12.32 0.87 -14.08
C SER A 67 11.29 -0.22 -13.74
N VAL A 68 10.34 -0.44 -14.65
CA VAL A 68 9.38 -1.56 -14.56
C VAL A 68 10.10 -2.91 -14.47
N LYS A 69 11.22 -3.05 -15.19
CA LYS A 69 12.02 -4.28 -15.19
C LYS A 69 12.59 -4.56 -13.80
N GLU A 70 13.13 -3.55 -13.13
CA GLU A 70 13.66 -3.69 -11.77
C GLU A 70 12.54 -4.01 -10.78
N MET A 71 11.40 -3.31 -10.85
CA MET A 71 10.26 -3.60 -9.96
C MET A 71 9.68 -5.00 -10.16
N ARG A 72 9.71 -5.56 -11.38
CA ARG A 72 9.21 -6.90 -11.71
C ARG A 72 10.27 -7.99 -11.61
N ASP A 73 11.47 -7.67 -11.17
CA ASP A 73 12.52 -8.66 -10.99
C ASP A 73 12.09 -9.73 -9.97
N LYS A 74 12.46 -10.99 -10.19
CA LYS A 74 12.12 -12.08 -9.28
C LYS A 74 12.69 -11.86 -7.87
N LYS A 75 13.83 -11.17 -7.75
CA LYS A 75 14.43 -10.76 -6.48
C LYS A 75 13.55 -9.77 -5.72
N VAL A 76 12.73 -8.99 -6.43
CA VAL A 76 11.74 -8.06 -5.88
C VAL A 76 10.34 -8.72 -5.81
N GLY A 77 10.29 -10.06 -5.81
CA GLY A 77 9.04 -10.82 -5.70
C GLY A 77 8.12 -10.67 -6.90
N GLY A 78 8.68 -10.45 -8.10
CA GLY A 78 7.88 -10.26 -9.32
C GLY A 78 7.09 -8.94 -9.33
N GLY A 79 7.33 -8.07 -8.34
CA GLY A 79 6.65 -6.80 -8.18
C GLY A 79 5.32 -6.88 -7.45
N HIS A 80 5.03 -7.93 -6.68
CA HIS A 80 3.78 -8.04 -5.90
C HIS A 80 4.00 -8.27 -4.40
N ASP A 81 5.24 -8.50 -4.00
CA ASP A 81 5.63 -8.67 -2.59
C ASP A 81 5.88 -7.29 -1.96
N LEU A 82 4.99 -6.87 -1.04
CA LEU A 82 5.07 -5.53 -0.44
C LEU A 82 6.36 -5.31 0.34
N LYS A 83 6.88 -6.35 1.00
CA LYS A 83 8.10 -6.23 1.81
C LYS A 83 9.30 -6.01 0.89
N LYS A 84 9.41 -6.76 -0.19
CA LYS A 84 10.50 -6.60 -1.17
C LYS A 84 10.41 -5.27 -1.93
N LEU A 85 9.21 -4.85 -2.31
CA LEU A 85 9.00 -3.53 -2.90
C LEU A 85 9.41 -2.42 -1.95
N TRP A 86 9.06 -2.53 -0.67
CA TRP A 86 9.45 -1.57 0.34
C TRP A 86 10.96 -1.55 0.60
N GLN A 87 11.62 -2.72 0.62
CA GLN A 87 13.08 -2.81 0.72
C GLN A 87 13.76 -2.09 -0.45
N LEU A 88 13.31 -2.33 -1.68
CA LEU A 88 13.80 -1.61 -2.85
C LEU A 88 13.54 -0.11 -2.73
N PHE A 89 12.39 0.30 -2.22
CA PHE A 89 12.09 1.72 -2.00
C PHE A 89 13.04 2.34 -0.96
N LYS A 90 13.29 1.66 0.15
CA LYS A 90 14.22 2.09 1.20
C LYS A 90 15.65 2.25 0.69
N GLU A 91 16.08 1.42 -0.27
CA GLU A 91 17.38 1.57 -0.93
C GLU A 91 17.45 2.82 -1.82
N LYS A 92 16.32 3.27 -2.38
CA LYS A 92 16.24 4.40 -3.31
C LYS A 92 15.92 5.73 -2.63
N ASP A 93 15.20 5.69 -1.50
CA ASP A 93 14.76 6.85 -0.74
C ASP A 93 14.66 6.48 0.75
N TYR A 94 15.84 6.38 1.37
CA TYR A 94 15.98 5.98 2.76
C TYR A 94 15.28 6.97 3.72
N ASP A 95 15.38 8.27 3.45
CA ASP A 95 14.84 9.31 4.33
C ASP A 95 13.31 9.28 4.38
N THR A 96 12.65 9.14 3.22
CA THR A 96 11.18 8.98 3.17
C THR A 96 10.75 7.67 3.83
N ALA A 97 11.46 6.56 3.56
CA ALA A 97 11.16 5.28 4.19
C ALA A 97 11.31 5.33 5.73
N LEU A 98 12.34 6.00 6.23
CA LEU A 98 12.57 6.21 7.65
C LEU A 98 11.48 7.08 8.27
N LEU A 99 11.05 8.15 7.58
CA LEU A 99 9.97 9.01 8.03
C LEU A 99 8.64 8.23 8.17
N VAL A 100 8.29 7.43 7.16
CA VAL A 100 7.08 6.59 7.21
C VAL A 100 7.18 5.58 8.37
N GLY A 101 8.32 4.93 8.55
CA GLY A 101 8.55 4.00 9.66
C GLY A 101 8.36 4.65 11.04
N LYS A 102 8.91 5.85 11.24
CA LYS A 102 8.73 6.63 12.48
C LYS A 102 7.28 7.01 12.72
N LYS A 103 6.58 7.55 11.71
CA LYS A 103 5.15 7.87 11.82
C LYS A 103 4.31 6.65 12.18
N MET A 104 4.63 5.48 11.62
CA MET A 104 3.95 4.23 11.99
C MET A 104 4.22 3.84 13.46
N GLN A 105 5.45 3.98 13.95
CA GLN A 105 5.76 3.74 15.36
C GLN A 105 4.98 4.68 16.29
N GLU A 106 4.89 5.97 15.93
CA GLU A 106 4.13 6.98 16.67
C GLU A 106 2.63 6.65 16.70
N ILE A 107 2.03 6.30 15.55
CA ILE A 107 0.60 5.92 15.46
C ILE A 107 0.25 4.75 16.37
N PHE A 108 1.16 3.78 16.49
CA PHE A 108 0.96 2.58 17.30
C PHE A 108 1.44 2.74 18.75
N ASN A 109 2.00 3.90 19.12
CA ASN A 109 2.61 4.17 20.41
C ASN A 109 3.57 3.03 20.85
N SER A 110 4.45 2.62 19.94
CA SER A 110 5.32 1.45 20.14
C SER A 110 6.80 1.85 20.18
N ASP A 111 7.49 1.45 21.24
CA ASP A 111 8.95 1.57 21.36
C ASP A 111 9.69 0.40 20.66
N ASN A 112 8.95 -0.57 20.10
CA ASN A 112 9.54 -1.70 19.42
C ASN A 112 10.07 -1.29 18.03
N LYS A 113 11.39 -1.25 17.90
CA LYS A 113 12.08 -0.91 16.65
C LYS A 113 11.79 -1.88 15.51
N SER A 114 11.50 -3.15 15.79
CA SER A 114 11.19 -4.17 14.76
C SER A 114 9.71 -4.21 14.37
N MET A 115 8.83 -3.48 15.07
CA MET A 115 7.38 -3.55 14.86
C MET A 115 6.99 -3.29 13.40
N PHE A 116 7.60 -2.27 12.76
CA PHE A 116 7.28 -1.95 11.38
C PHE A 116 7.65 -3.11 10.44
N ASP A 117 8.83 -3.70 10.60
CA ASP A 117 9.30 -4.78 9.75
C ASP A 117 8.49 -6.07 9.97
N GLU A 118 8.11 -6.37 11.21
CA GLU A 118 7.25 -7.52 11.57
C GLU A 118 5.84 -7.38 10.97
N LEU A 119 5.23 -6.20 11.10
CA LEU A 119 3.90 -5.96 10.56
C LEU A 119 3.91 -5.87 9.04
N LEU A 120 4.96 -5.31 8.43
CA LEU A 120 5.14 -5.31 6.99
C LEU A 120 5.29 -6.73 6.44
N ASP A 121 6.03 -7.60 7.13
CA ASP A 121 6.16 -9.01 6.78
C ASP A 121 4.79 -9.71 6.79
N SER A 122 3.95 -9.42 7.79
CA SER A 122 2.61 -10.01 7.90
C SER A 122 1.66 -9.63 6.76
N ILE A 123 1.91 -8.49 6.08
CA ILE A 123 1.09 -8.03 4.95
C ILE A 123 1.76 -8.29 3.59
N SER A 124 2.99 -8.82 3.56
CA SER A 124 3.83 -8.93 2.38
C SER A 124 3.16 -9.60 1.18
N ASN A 125 2.36 -10.66 1.45
CA ASN A 125 1.59 -11.39 0.45
C ASN A 125 0.06 -11.24 0.65
N ALA A 126 -0.38 -10.16 1.31
CA ALA A 126 -1.79 -10.02 1.69
C ALA A 126 -2.72 -9.98 0.48
N PHE A 127 -2.30 -9.38 -0.64
CA PHE A 127 -3.11 -9.31 -1.85
C PHE A 127 -3.43 -10.70 -2.43
N GLU A 128 -2.45 -11.61 -2.49
CA GLU A 128 -2.69 -12.97 -3.00
C GLU A 128 -3.41 -13.84 -1.98
N TYR A 129 -2.94 -13.83 -0.74
CA TYR A 129 -3.45 -14.69 0.31
C TYR A 129 -4.92 -14.42 0.65
N TRP A 130 -5.31 -13.14 0.83
CA TRP A 130 -6.66 -12.80 1.27
C TRP A 130 -7.71 -12.95 0.17
N ARG A 131 -7.34 -12.94 -1.11
CA ARG A 131 -8.27 -13.23 -2.22
C ARG A 131 -8.82 -14.66 -2.17
N TYR A 132 -8.03 -15.59 -1.63
CA TYR A 132 -8.36 -17.02 -1.56
C TYR A 132 -8.46 -17.50 -0.11
N ILE A 133 -8.81 -16.61 0.84
CA ILE A 133 -8.91 -16.97 2.26
C ILE A 133 -9.93 -18.08 2.53
N TYR A 134 -10.94 -18.23 1.66
CA TYR A 134 -11.93 -19.32 1.75
C TYR A 134 -11.34 -20.72 1.49
N GLU A 135 -10.14 -20.79 0.90
CA GLU A 135 -9.38 -22.03 0.71
C GLU A 135 -8.45 -22.34 1.89
N LYS A 136 -8.45 -21.50 2.94
CA LYS A 136 -7.55 -21.59 4.09
C LYS A 136 -8.33 -21.85 5.37
N ASP A 137 -7.68 -22.49 6.34
CA ASP A 137 -8.30 -22.80 7.64
C ASP A 137 -8.51 -21.53 8.51
N ASN A 138 -7.59 -20.57 8.41
CA ASN A 138 -7.64 -19.28 9.10
C ASN A 138 -6.71 -18.28 8.40
N GLY A 139 -6.76 -17.01 8.81
CA GLY A 139 -5.82 -15.98 8.42
C GLY A 139 -5.78 -14.85 9.44
N THR A 140 -4.58 -14.34 9.73
CA THR A 140 -4.36 -13.26 10.69
C THR A 140 -3.64 -12.12 10.00
N ILE A 141 -4.16 -10.90 10.16
CA ILE A 141 -3.53 -9.68 9.64
C ILE A 141 -3.83 -8.51 10.57
N ASN A 142 -2.88 -7.59 10.68
CA ASN A 142 -3.11 -6.32 11.38
C ASN A 142 -3.77 -5.31 10.43
N ILE A 143 -5.11 -5.24 10.45
CA ILE A 143 -5.90 -4.36 9.57
C ILE A 143 -5.57 -2.88 9.82
N ASN A 144 -5.30 -2.50 11.08
CA ASN A 144 -4.94 -1.13 11.43
C ASN A 144 -3.59 -0.76 10.80
N PHE A 145 -2.60 -1.66 10.81
CA PHE A 145 -1.31 -1.41 10.19
C PHE A 145 -1.47 -1.17 8.71
N LEU A 146 -2.21 -2.06 8.04
CA LEU A 146 -2.45 -1.96 6.60
C LEU A 146 -3.17 -0.65 6.23
N LYS A 147 -4.17 -0.26 7.02
CA LYS A 147 -4.90 1.01 6.86
C LYS A 147 -3.99 2.22 7.01
N PHE A 148 -3.25 2.32 8.11
CA PHE A 148 -2.40 3.49 8.35
C PHE A 148 -1.24 3.56 7.36
N PHE A 149 -0.65 2.42 7.01
CA PHE A 149 0.39 2.35 5.99
C PHE A 149 -0.12 2.85 4.63
N ARG A 150 -1.30 2.41 4.20
CA ARG A 150 -1.97 2.90 2.98
C ARG A 150 -2.14 4.42 2.98
N LEU A 151 -2.60 4.98 4.09
CA LEU A 151 -2.85 6.42 4.20
C LEU A 151 -1.55 7.24 4.21
N LEU A 152 -0.50 6.75 4.90
CA LEU A 152 0.81 7.38 4.88
C LEU A 152 1.45 7.33 3.49
N LEU A 153 1.36 6.20 2.80
CA LEU A 153 1.86 6.07 1.43
C LEU A 153 1.17 7.05 0.47
N ARG A 154 -0.15 7.23 0.61
CA ARG A 154 -0.90 8.24 -0.16
C ARG A 154 -0.39 9.65 0.11
N GLU A 155 -0.20 9.99 1.39
CA GLU A 155 0.33 11.28 1.81
C GLU A 155 1.72 11.55 1.21
N GLU A 156 2.63 10.57 1.26
CA GLU A 156 3.97 10.74 0.71
C GLU A 156 3.97 10.79 -0.83
N CYS A 157 3.15 10.00 -1.52
CA CYS A 157 2.99 10.13 -2.98
C CYS A 157 2.47 11.53 -3.36
N CYS A 158 1.48 12.03 -2.63
CA CYS A 158 0.89 13.33 -2.88
C CYS A 158 1.93 14.46 -2.74
N LYS A 159 2.74 14.41 -1.67
CA LYS A 159 3.85 15.34 -1.46
C LYS A 159 4.87 15.29 -2.58
N GLN A 160 5.28 14.10 -3.00
CA GLN A 160 6.31 13.96 -4.02
C GLN A 160 5.84 14.33 -5.42
N LEU A 161 4.57 14.08 -5.76
CA LEU A 161 4.01 14.41 -7.08
C LEU A 161 3.55 15.86 -7.21
N TYR A 162 2.99 16.42 -6.15
CA TYR A 162 2.28 17.70 -6.21
C TYR A 162 2.79 18.76 -5.24
N SER A 163 3.78 18.43 -4.40
CA SER A 163 4.28 19.32 -3.34
C SER A 163 3.18 19.81 -2.40
N LYS A 164 2.19 18.94 -2.15
CA LYS A 164 1.01 19.19 -1.30
C LYS A 164 0.78 18.02 -0.35
N THR A 165 0.31 18.31 0.86
CA THR A 165 -0.33 17.29 1.70
C THR A 165 -1.58 16.74 1.01
N TRP A 166 -2.05 15.55 1.39
CA TRP A 166 -3.28 15.00 0.83
C TRP A 166 -4.46 15.95 1.03
N LYS A 167 -4.51 16.63 2.18
CA LYS A 167 -5.56 17.60 2.50
C LYS A 167 -5.57 18.77 1.49
N GLU A 168 -4.42 19.38 1.23
CA GLU A 168 -4.28 20.50 0.28
C GLU A 168 -4.48 20.10 -1.19
N TYR A 169 -4.41 18.80 -1.50
CA TYR A 169 -4.61 18.29 -2.85
C TYR A 169 -6.09 18.06 -3.18
N VAL A 170 -6.90 17.69 -2.19
CA VAL A 170 -8.34 17.41 -2.38
C VAL A 170 -9.25 18.59 -2.07
N GLU A 171 -8.70 19.66 -1.49
CA GLU A 171 -9.35 20.99 -1.35
C GLU A 171 -9.21 21.81 -2.63
#